data_AF-A0A1G7EM16-F1
#
_entry.id   AF-A0A1G7EM16-F1
#
_cell.length_a   1.000
_cell.length_b   1.000
_cell.length_c   1.000
_cell.angle_alpha   90.00
_cell.angle_beta   90.00
_cell.angle_gamma   90.00
#
_symmetry.space_group_name_H-M   'P 1'
#
loop_
_entity.id
_entity.type
_entity.pdbx_description
1 polymer ?
#
loop_
_entity_poly.entity_id
_entity_poly.type
_entity_poly.pdbx_seq_one_letter_code
_entity_poly.pdbx_strand_id
1 'polypeptide(L)'
;MAVGSQITYSVTTKYFYTAAGGGDSDNKSTTQCKVISETAATALHPALAGQAKQLECRVVDDKYKQVQTAYYLQDYGYVVRMESSKTAFSYYSQKITGVEDLTSLP
;
A
#
# COMPACT_ATOMS: atom_id res chain seq x y z
N MET A 1 7.00 13.83 -4.61
CA MET A 1 7.59 12.85 -5.55
C MET A 1 6.98 13.06 -6.93
N ALA A 2 7.80 13.14 -7.98
CA ALA A 2 7.34 13.28 -9.36
C ALA A 2 7.01 11.90 -9.95
N VAL A 3 6.24 11.85 -11.04
CA VAL A 3 6.06 10.62 -11.83
C VAL A 3 7.42 10.08 -12.26
N GLY A 4 7.60 8.76 -12.16
CA GLY A 4 8.87 8.08 -12.39
C GLY A 4 9.78 7.99 -11.17
N SER A 5 9.51 8.75 -10.09
CA SER A 5 10.26 8.64 -8.84
C SER A 5 10.06 7.26 -8.21
N GLN A 6 11.11 6.75 -7.58
CA GLN A 6 11.09 5.45 -6.90
C GLN A 6 11.56 5.60 -5.46
N ILE A 7 10.91 4.87 -4.56
CA ILE A 7 11.33 4.67 -3.19
C ILE A 7 11.59 3.19 -2.92
N THR A 8 12.55 2.91 -2.07
CA THR A 8 12.87 1.56 -1.60
C THR A 8 12.93 1.60 -0.08
N TYR A 9 12.22 0.68 0.57
CA TYR A 9 12.25 0.56 2.02
C TYR A 9 12.26 -0.92 2.43
N SER A 10 12.83 -1.20 3.60
CA SER A 10 12.89 -2.54 4.17
C SER A 10 12.13 -2.58 5.49
N VAL A 11 11.31 -3.60 5.67
CA VAL A 11 10.54 -3.85 6.88
C VAL A 11 11.01 -5.16 7.48
N THR A 12 11.21 -5.18 8.79
CA THR A 12 11.41 -6.43 9.54
C THR A 12 10.14 -6.72 10.33
N THR A 13 9.44 -7.78 9.96
CA THR A 13 8.27 -8.26 10.69
C THR A 13 8.70 -9.32 11.67
N LYS A 14 8.37 -9.12 12.95
CA LYS A 14 8.60 -10.12 14.01
C LYS A 14 7.32 -10.90 14.23
N TYR A 15 7.38 -12.22 14.10
CA TYR A 15 6.28 -13.10 14.44
C TYR A 15 6.50 -13.68 15.83
N PHE A 16 5.56 -13.41 16.74
CA PHE A 16 5.53 -13.99 18.07
C PHE A 16 4.47 -15.08 18.09
N TYR A 17 4.88 -16.34 18.08
CA TYR A 17 3.98 -17.48 18.29
C TYR A 17 3.90 -17.76 19.79
N THR A 18 2.72 -17.62 20.41
CA THR A 18 2.54 -17.94 21.83
C THR A 18 1.90 -19.34 22.01
N ALA A 19 2.33 -19.99 23.10
CA ALA A 19 1.96 -21.29 23.64
C ALA A 19 2.47 -22.56 22.89
N ALA A 20 3.54 -23.15 23.45
CA ALA A 20 4.05 -24.52 23.24
C ALA A 20 4.98 -24.83 22.03
N GLY A 21 5.74 -23.87 21.50
CA GLY A 21 6.74 -24.17 20.46
C GLY A 21 7.59 -22.96 20.06
N GLY A 22 8.08 -22.22 21.06
CA GLY A 22 8.72 -20.92 20.92
C GLY A 22 9.79 -20.86 19.84
N GLY A 23 9.54 -20.04 18.84
CA GLY A 23 10.52 -19.56 17.89
C GLY A 23 10.16 -18.14 17.47
N ASP A 24 11.03 -17.19 17.78
CA ASP A 24 10.98 -15.87 17.17
C ASP A 24 11.49 -16.01 15.74
N SER A 25 10.68 -15.62 14.77
CA SER A 25 11.16 -15.50 13.38
C SER A 25 11.07 -14.05 12.95
N ASP A 26 12.24 -13.53 12.56
CA ASP A 26 12.37 -12.24 11.92
C ASP A 26 12.25 -12.45 10.40
N ASN A 27 11.22 -11.88 9.79
CA ASN A 27 11.09 -11.85 8.35
C ASN A 27 11.42 -10.45 7.82
N LYS A 28 12.51 -10.35 7.05
CA LYS A 28 12.92 -9.11 6.39
C LYS A 28 12.36 -9.08 4.97
N SER A 29 11.67 -8.01 4.63
CA SER A 29 11.15 -7.79 3.28
C SER A 29 11.54 -6.40 2.78
N THR A 30 12.08 -6.33 1.57
CA THR A 30 12.38 -5.06 0.89
C THR A 30 11.34 -4.80 -0.18
N THR A 31 10.71 -3.63 -0.13
CA THR A 31 9.69 -3.18 -1.08
C THR A 31 10.21 -1.98 -1.86
N GLN A 32 9.99 -2.00 -3.17
CA GLN A 32 10.24 -0.88 -4.08
C GLN A 32 8.91 -0.36 -4.61
N CYS A 33 8.65 0.93 -4.48
CA CYS A 33 7.46 1.58 -5.03
C CYS A 33 7.84 2.67 -6.02
N LYS A 34 7.24 2.64 -7.21
CA LYS A 34 7.42 3.66 -8.25
C LYS A 34 6.14 4.44 -8.46
N VAL A 35 6.25 5.76 -8.55
CA VAL A 35 5.14 6.63 -8.96
C VAL A 35 4.93 6.44 -10.47
N ILE A 36 3.78 5.90 -10.86
CA ILE A 36 3.47 5.64 -12.27
C ILE A 36 2.58 6.69 -12.90
N SER A 37 1.73 7.35 -12.11
CA SER A 37 0.84 8.41 -12.59
C SER A 37 0.39 9.32 -11.43
N GLU A 38 -0.20 10.46 -11.78
CA GLU A 38 -0.84 11.38 -10.86
C GLU A 38 -2.24 11.69 -11.36
N THR A 39 -3.22 11.73 -10.46
CA THR A 39 -4.63 11.99 -10.77
C THR A 39 -5.26 12.80 -9.63
N ALA A 40 -6.41 13.41 -9.88
CA ALA A 40 -7.19 14.05 -8.82
C ALA A 40 -7.69 12.98 -7.82
N ALA A 41 -7.62 13.26 -6.53
CA ALA A 41 -8.11 12.34 -5.50
C ALA A 41 -9.63 12.09 -5.60
N THR A 42 -10.37 13.06 -6.17
CA THR A 42 -11.80 12.94 -6.50
C THR A 42 -12.10 11.80 -7.47
N ALA A 43 -11.13 11.40 -8.29
CA ALA A 43 -11.27 10.24 -9.18
C ALA A 43 -11.29 8.91 -8.41
N LEU A 44 -10.73 8.87 -7.19
CA LEU A 44 -10.77 7.69 -6.31
C LEU A 44 -12.05 7.68 -5.47
N HIS A 45 -12.44 8.84 -4.94
CA HIS A 45 -13.69 9.01 -4.22
C HIS A 45 -14.09 10.51 -4.19
N PRO A 46 -15.37 10.87 -4.42
CA PRO A 46 -15.79 12.27 -4.54
C PRO A 46 -15.57 13.11 -3.28
N ALA A 47 -15.50 12.49 -2.11
CA ALA A 47 -15.23 13.17 -0.84
C ALA A 47 -13.74 13.47 -0.58
N LEU A 48 -12.84 12.99 -1.44
CA LEU A 48 -11.40 13.26 -1.31
C LEU A 48 -11.02 14.51 -2.10
N ALA A 49 -10.20 15.36 -1.49
CA ALA A 49 -9.65 16.56 -2.10
C ALA A 49 -8.18 16.37 -2.52
N GLY A 50 -7.72 17.26 -3.40
CA GLY A 50 -6.32 17.35 -3.81
C GLY A 50 -5.90 16.29 -4.82
N GLN A 51 -4.61 15.95 -4.77
CA GLN A 51 -3.95 15.08 -5.73
C GLN A 51 -3.64 13.70 -5.12
N ALA A 52 -3.73 12.67 -5.96
CA ALA A 52 -3.38 11.30 -5.63
C ALA A 52 -2.30 10.78 -6.59
N LYS A 53 -1.31 10.09 -6.04
CA LYS A 53 -0.21 9.48 -6.79
C LYS A 53 -0.37 7.99 -6.84
N GLN A 54 -0.51 7.44 -8.04
CA GLN A 54 -0.56 6.01 -8.23
C GLN A 54 0.85 5.42 -8.10
N LEU A 55 0.97 4.41 -7.26
CA LEU A 55 2.20 3.70 -6.95
C LEU A 55 2.07 2.25 -7.42
N GLU A 56 3.09 1.77 -8.11
CA GLU A 56 3.32 0.33 -8.27
C GLU A 56 4.42 -0.10 -7.31
N CYS A 57 4.08 -0.98 -6.38
CA CYS A 57 4.97 -1.53 -5.38
C CYS A 57 5.27 -3.00 -5.65
N ARG A 58 6.53 -3.40 -5.50
CA ARG A 58 7.00 -4.79 -5.68
C ARG A 58 7.94 -5.16 -4.54
N VAL A 59 7.83 -6.38 -4.05
CA VAL A 59 8.81 -6.94 -3.12
C VAL A 59 9.96 -7.51 -3.93
N VAL A 60 11.20 -7.12 -3.60
CA VAL A 60 12.40 -7.39 -4.44
C VAL A 60 12.63 -8.88 -4.67
N ASP A 61 12.41 -9.70 -3.65
CA ASP A 61 12.61 -11.15 -3.68
C ASP A 61 11.30 -11.95 -3.70
N ASP A 62 10.21 -11.34 -4.17
CA ASP A 62 8.94 -12.06 -4.28
C ASP A 62 8.97 -13.08 -5.43
N LYS A 63 8.97 -14.36 -5.04
CA LYS A 63 8.88 -15.52 -5.95
C LYS A 63 7.68 -15.43 -6.90
N TYR A 64 6.58 -14.81 -6.46
CA TYR A 64 5.35 -14.71 -7.24
C TYR A 64 5.27 -13.43 -8.07
N LYS A 65 6.27 -12.55 -7.97
CA LYS A 65 6.37 -11.27 -8.71
C LYS A 65 5.09 -10.43 -8.62
N GLN A 66 4.45 -10.41 -7.46
CA GLN A 66 3.27 -9.60 -7.21
C GLN A 66 3.60 -8.11 -7.33
N VAL A 67 2.71 -7.41 -8.04
CA VAL A 67 2.67 -5.96 -8.09
C VAL A 67 1.49 -5.50 -7.26
N GLN A 68 1.72 -4.61 -6.30
CA GLN A 68 0.68 -3.95 -5.53
C GLN A 68 0.46 -2.56 -6.08
N THR A 69 -0.80 -2.25 -6.41
CA THR A 69 -1.21 -0.89 -6.78
C THR A 69 -1.70 -0.18 -5.52
N ALA A 70 -1.11 0.97 -5.23
CA ALA A 70 -1.50 1.83 -4.13
C ALA A 70 -1.64 3.30 -4.58
N TYR A 71 -2.33 4.11 -3.79
CA TYR A 71 -2.42 5.55 -4.03
C TYR A 71 -1.93 6.31 -2.81
N TYR A 72 -1.02 7.25 -3.02
CA TYR A 72 -0.65 8.25 -2.01
C TYR A 72 -1.55 9.47 -2.15
N LEU A 73 -2.38 9.73 -1.14
CA LEU A 73 -3.28 10.88 -1.07
C LEU A 73 -2.51 12.08 -0.49
N GLN A 74 -2.13 13.04 -1.33
CA GLN A 74 -1.14 14.06 -0.95
C GLN A 74 -1.61 14.97 0.18
N ASP A 75 -2.87 15.40 0.13
CA ASP A 75 -3.43 16.35 1.10
C ASP A 75 -3.65 15.72 2.47
N TYR A 76 -3.72 14.39 2.53
CA TYR A 76 -3.97 13.63 3.77
C TYR A 76 -2.72 12.92 4.31
N GLY A 77 -1.67 12.79 3.49
CA GLY A 77 -0.43 12.11 3.90
C GLY A 77 -0.56 10.59 4.05
N TYR A 78 -1.60 9.96 3.50
CA TYR A 78 -1.85 8.52 3.62
C TYR A 78 -1.58 7.76 2.33
N VAL A 79 -1.22 6.48 2.48
CA VAL A 79 -1.15 5.51 1.37
C VAL A 79 -2.28 4.51 1.52
N VAL A 80 -3.10 4.36 0.48
CA VAL A 80 -4.18 3.37 0.41
C VAL A 80 -3.78 2.27 -0.57
N ARG A 81 -3.75 1.02 -0.12
CA ARG A 81 -3.54 -0.12 -1.02
C ARG A 81 -4.87 -0.45 -1.68
N MET A 82 -4.88 -0.53 -3.01
CA MET A 82 -6.10 -0.76 -3.77
C MET A 82 -6.13 -2.19 -4.28
N GLU A 83 -5.07 -2.61 -4.97
CA GLU A 83 -5.11 -3.89 -5.70
C GLU A 83 -3.79 -4.63 -5.62
N SER A 84 -3.86 -5.93 -5.84
CA SER A 84 -2.69 -6.73 -6.22
C SER A 84 -2.87 -7.33 -7.61
N SER A 85 -1.77 -7.54 -8.30
CA SER A 85 -1.73 -8.35 -9.51
C SER A 85 -2.20 -9.76 -9.20
N LYS A 86 -3.01 -10.34 -10.08
CA LYS A 86 -3.49 -11.71 -9.95
C LYS A 86 -2.32 -12.71 -10.00
N THR A 87 -2.28 -13.63 -9.03
CA THR A 87 -1.37 -14.78 -9.02
C THR A 87 -2.14 -16.09 -8.93
N ALA A 88 -1.43 -17.22 -8.98
CA ALA A 88 -2.03 -18.55 -8.86
C ALA A 88 -2.79 -18.78 -7.54
N PHE A 89 -2.46 -18.04 -6.47
CA PHE A 89 -2.99 -18.27 -5.13
C PHE A 89 -3.59 -17.03 -4.46
N SER A 90 -3.45 -15.84 -5.06
CA SER A 90 -3.87 -14.59 -4.40
C SER A 90 -4.18 -13.49 -5.41
N TYR A 91 -5.24 -12.75 -5.12
CA TYR A 91 -5.66 -11.51 -5.76
C TYR A 91 -6.55 -10.76 -4.78
N TYR A 92 -6.35 -9.45 -4.63
CA TYR A 92 -7.30 -8.58 -3.95
C TYR A 92 -7.53 -7.31 -4.78
N SER A 93 -8.74 -6.78 -4.68
CA SER A 93 -9.10 -5.45 -5.18
C SER A 93 -10.02 -4.81 -4.15
N GLN A 94 -9.71 -3.57 -3.79
CA GLN A 94 -10.38 -2.74 -2.81
C GLN A 94 -10.77 -1.44 -3.50
N LYS A 95 -11.81 -0.79 -2.97
CA LYS A 95 -12.24 0.53 -3.39
C LYS A 95 -12.61 1.35 -2.17
N ILE A 96 -12.39 2.65 -2.23
CA ILE A 96 -12.83 3.56 -1.18
C ILE A 96 -14.35 3.71 -1.30
N THR A 97 -15.08 3.31 -0.27
CA THR A 97 -16.56 3.39 -0.23
C THR A 97 -17.09 4.48 0.69
N GLY A 98 -16.23 5.04 1.55
CA GLY A 98 -16.59 6.07 2.50
C GLY A 98 -15.36 6.81 3.00
N VAL A 99 -15.55 8.06 3.39
CA VAL A 99 -14.54 8.94 3.98
C VAL A 99 -15.22 9.64 5.15
N GLU A 100 -14.70 9.46 6.35
CA GLU A 100 -15.24 10.02 7.58
C GLU A 100 -14.20 10.94 8.23
N ASP A 101 -14.63 12.12 8.65
CA ASP A 101 -13.77 13.07 9.35
C ASP A 101 -13.89 12.86 10.87
N LEU A 102 -12.86 12.28 11.47
CA LEU A 102 -12.82 11.96 12.89
C LEU A 102 -12.63 13.20 13.79
N THR A 103 -12.38 14.38 13.23
CA THR A 103 -12.30 15.63 14.01
C THR A 103 -13.67 16.22 14.33
N SER A 104 -14.73 15.64 13.75
CA SER A 104 -16.14 16.03 13.98
C SER A 104 -16.87 15.17 15.03
N LEU A 105 -16.19 14.21 15.67
CA LEU A 105 -16.78 13.41 16.73
C LEU A 105 -16.86 14.21 18.05
N PRO A 106 -18.03 14.25 18.72
CA PRO A 106 -18.25 15.01 19.94
C PRO A 106 -17.47 14.48 21.15
#